data_AF-A0A960DDV0-F1
#
_entry.id   AF-A0A960DDV0-F1
#
_cell.length_a   1.000
_cell.length_b   1.000
_cell.length_c   1.000
_cell.angle_alpha   90.00
_cell.angle_beta   90.00
_cell.angle_gamma   90.00
#
_symmetry.space_group_name_H-M   'P 1'
#
loop_
_entity.id
_entity.type
_entity.pdbx_description
1 polymer ?
#
loop_
_entity_poly.entity_id
_entity_poly.type
_entity_poly.pdbx_seq_one_letter_code
_entity_poly.pdbx_strand_id
1 'polypeptide(L)' 'MMFAIGIVLFALAILLSVALHECGHMWVARATGMKVRRYFVGFGPTLWSTFKPNKLGQTEYGLKAVPLGGFCDIAG' A
#
# COMPACT_ATOMS: atom_id res chain seq x y z
N MET A 1 3.36 8.51 -30.01
CA MET A 1 4.32 8.55 -28.89
C MET A 1 3.69 9.18 -27.64
N MET A 2 3.23 10.44 -27.70
CA MET A 2 2.67 11.16 -26.54
C MET A 2 1.44 10.50 -25.90
N PHE A 3 0.58 9.86 -26.70
CA PHE A 3 -0.60 9.16 -26.19
C PHE A 3 -0.25 7.98 -25.26
N ALA A 4 0.71 7.15 -25.67
CA ALA A 4 1.17 6.01 -24.86
C ALA A 4 1.82 6.48 -23.55
N ILE A 5 2.62 7.56 -23.62
CA ILE A 5 3.22 8.19 -22.45
C ILE A 5 2.12 8.70 -21.49
N GLY A 6 1.08 9.36 -22.02
CA GLY A 6 -0.05 9.84 -21.23
C GLY A 6 -0.78 8.72 -20.49
N ILE A 7 -1.02 7.58 -21.16
CA ILE A 7 -1.65 6.40 -20.53
C ILE A 7 -0.78 5.86 -19.38
N VAL A 8 0.53 5.71 -19.61
CA VAL A 8 1.45 5.20 -18.59
C VAL A 8 1.48 6.13 -17.37
N LEU A 9 1.57 7.45 -17.58
CA LEU A 9 1.55 8.43 -16.50
C LEU A 9 0.23 8.40 -15.72
N PHE A 10 -0.89 8.29 -16.42
CA PHE A 10 -2.21 8.20 -15.79
C PHE A 10 -2.33 6.93 -14.93
N ALA A 11 -1.89 5.79 -15.45
CA ALA A 11 -1.87 4.55 -14.69
C ALA A 11 -1.00 4.70 -13.43
N LEU A 12 0.23 5.22 -13.55
CA LEU A 12 1.11 5.47 -12.41
C LEU A 12 0.49 6.41 -11.37
N ALA A 13 -0.21 7.47 -11.81
CA ALA A 13 -0.88 8.39 -10.91
C ALA A 13 -1.99 7.69 -10.10
N ILE A 14 -2.76 6.80 -10.73
CA ILE A 14 -3.75 5.98 -10.02
C ILE A 14 -3.07 5.08 -8.98
N LEU A 15 -1.97 4.41 -9.35
CA LEU A 15 -1.24 3.55 -8.41
C LEU A 15 -0.75 4.31 -7.20
N LEU A 16 -0.22 5.50 -7.42
CA LEU A 16 0.26 6.37 -6.34
C LEU A 16 -0.90 6.88 -5.48
N SER A 17 -2.04 7.24 -6.09
CA SER A 17 -3.24 7.67 -5.36
C SER A 17 -3.79 6.56 -4.45
N VAL A 18 -3.86 5.32 -4.94
CA VAL A 18 -4.30 4.16 -4.16
C VAL A 18 -3.31 3.87 -3.01
N ALA A 19 -2.01 3.90 -3.28
CA ALA A 19 -1.01 3.75 -2.22
C ALA A 19 -1.15 4.83 -1.14
N LEU A 20 -1.39 6.10 -1.52
CA LEU A 20 -1.62 7.18 -0.57
C LEU A 20 -2.92 6.99 0.23
N HIS A 21 -3.99 6.49 -0.39
CA HIS A 21 -5.25 6.18 0.27
C HIS A 21 -5.06 5.14 1.40
N GLU A 22 -4.42 4.01 1.08
CA GLU A 22 -4.11 2.97 2.07
C GLU A 22 -3.15 3.46 3.16
N CYS A 23 -2.21 4.34 2.79
CA CYS A 23 -1.30 4.96 3.75
C CYS A 23 -2.06 5.82 4.76
N GLY A 24 -3.13 6.49 4.32
CA GLY A 24 -4.06 7.20 5.19
C GLY A 24 -4.66 6.30 6.27
N HIS A 25 -5.19 5.14 5.88
CA HIS A 25 -5.73 4.15 6.83
C HIS A 25 -4.68 3.70 7.84
N MET A 26 -3.46 3.36 7.37
CA MET A 26 -2.35 2.99 8.25
C MET A 26 -2.01 4.11 9.24
N TRP A 27 -1.98 5.36 8.79
CA TRP A 27 -1.62 6.50 9.64
C TRP A 27 -2.69 6.72 10.72
N VAL A 28 -3.97 6.75 10.35
CA VAL A 28 -5.06 6.93 11.31
C VAL A 28 -5.11 5.77 12.32
N ALA A 29 -4.91 4.53 11.87
CA ALA A 29 -4.80 3.37 12.76
C ALA A 29 -3.64 3.51 13.75
N ARG A 30 -2.46 3.93 13.29
CA ARG A 30 -1.31 4.16 14.18
C ARG A 30 -1.51 5.33 15.13
N ALA A 31 -2.17 6.39 14.70
CA ALA A 31 -2.48 7.56 15.51
C ALA A 31 -3.47 7.21 16.64
N THR A 32 -4.37 6.26 16.41
CA THR A 32 -5.32 5.74 17.39
C THR A 32 -4.77 4.60 18.25
N GLY A 33 -3.49 4.22 18.06
CA GLY A 33 -2.82 3.16 18.82
C GLY A 33 -3.10 1.74 18.33
N MET A 34 -3.78 1.57 17.19
CA MET A 34 -4.06 0.27 16.59
C MET A 34 -2.85 -0.29 15.84
N LYS A 35 -2.57 -1.58 16.03
CA LYS A 35 -1.43 -2.25 15.41
C LYS A 35 -1.75 -2.62 13.96
N VAL A 36 -1.03 -2.03 13.01
CA VAL A 36 -1.10 -2.42 11.60
C VAL A 36 -0.21 -3.63 11.35
N ARG A 37 -0.80 -4.78 11.00
CA ARG A 37 -0.11 -6.04 10.73
C ARG A 37 0.52 -6.05 9.35
N ARG A 38 -0.27 -5.68 8.33
CA ARG A 38 0.15 -5.72 6.93
C ARG A 38 -0.30 -4.47 6.18
N TYR A 39 0.57 -3.98 5.31
CA TYR A 39 0.31 -2.90 4.39
C TYR A 39 0.81 -3.35 3.02
N PHE A 40 -0.09 -3.53 2.07
CA PHE A 40 0.26 -3.96 0.73
C PHE A 40 -0.37 -3.07 -0.32
N VAL A 41 0.41 -2.75 -1.34
CA VAL A 41 -0.08 -2.09 -2.54
C VAL A 41 -0.22 -3.15 -3.63
N GLY A 42 -1.42 -3.27 -4.19
CA GLY A 42 -1.82 -4.25 -5.18
C GLY A 42 -2.53 -5.49 -4.62
N PHE A 43 -2.87 -6.38 -5.55
CA PHE A 43 -3.53 -7.68 -5.35
C PHE A 43 -2.75 -8.82 -6.04
N GLY A 44 -3.15 -10.06 -5.74
CA GLY A 44 -2.53 -11.25 -6.32
C GLY A 44 -1.26 -11.71 -5.61
N PRO A 45 -0.33 -12.37 -6.33
CA PRO A 45 0.89 -12.91 -5.74
C PRO A 45 1.79 -11.79 -5.21
N THR A 46 2.40 -12.02 -4.05
CA THR A 46 3.36 -11.11 -3.45
C THR A 46 4.63 -11.10 -4.28
N LEU A 47 4.95 -9.95 -4.88
CA LEU A 47 6.23 -9.75 -5.57
C LEU A 47 7.34 -9.51 -4.56
N TRP A 48 7.03 -8.76 -3.51
CA TRP A 48 7.99 -8.39 -2.49
C TRP A 48 7.27 -8.05 -1.19
N SER A 49 7.85 -8.45 -0.06
CA SER A 49 7.45 -7.95 1.25
C SER A 49 8.67 -7.74 2.16
N THR A 50 8.55 -6.82 3.10
CA THR A 50 9.55 -6.50 4.12
C THR A 50 8.87 -6.21 5.45
N PHE A 51 9.45 -6.71 6.53
CA PHE A 51 8.99 -6.37 7.87
C PHE A 51 9.74 -5.15 8.36
N LYS A 52 9.02 -4.09 8.75
CA LYS A 52 9.61 -2.93 9.42
C LYS A 52 9.12 -2.82 10.86
N PRO A 53 10.03 -2.72 11.84
CA PRO A 53 9.66 -2.47 13.23
C PRO A 53 9.07 -1.06 13.36
N ASN A 54 8.12 -0.92 14.28
CA ASN A 54 7.48 0.34 14.62
C ASN A 54 7.17 0.37 16.14
N LYS A 55 6.65 1.50 16.62
CA LYS A 55 6.30 1.67 18.05
C LYS A 55 5.26 0.67 18.57
N LEU A 56 4.49 0.04 17.68
CA LEU A 56 3.40 -0.91 17.98
C LEU A 56 3.77 -2.37 17.64
N GLY A 57 5.07 -2.65 17.42
CA GLY A 57 5.59 -3.96 17.03
C GLY A 57 6.23 -3.94 15.64
N GLN A 58 5.63 -4.63 14.67
CA GLN A 58 6.13 -4.71 13.29
C GLN A 58 4.97 -4.63 12.31
N THR A 59 5.21 -4.02 11.16
CA THR A 59 4.28 -4.02 10.01
C THR A 59 4.98 -4.67 8.81
N GLU A 60 4.30 -5.61 8.17
CA GLU A 60 4.70 -6.17 6.89
C GLU A 60 4.30 -5.20 5.78
N TYR A 61 5.27 -4.61 5.10
CA TYR A 61 5.06 -3.78 3.92
C TYR A 61 5.31 -4.61 2.68
N GLY A 62 4.48 -4.51 1.65
CA GLY A 62 4.76 -5.24 0.41
C GLY A 62 4.06 -4.72 -0.82
N LEU A 63 4.47 -5.31 -1.94
CA LEU A 63 3.96 -5.05 -3.27
C LEU A 63 3.47 -6.36 -3.87
N LYS A 64 2.30 -6.31 -4.49
CA LYS A 64 1.72 -7.44 -5.21
C LYS A 64 1.72 -7.19 -6.72
N ALA A 65 1.63 -8.28 -7.48
CA ALA A 65 1.81 -8.24 -8.93
C ALA A 65 0.73 -7.47 -9.68
N VAL A 66 -0.50 -7.42 -9.15
CA VAL A 66 -1.62 -6.74 -9.79
C VAL A 66 -1.80 -5.38 -9.11
N PRO A 67 -1.49 -4.25 -9.76
CA PRO A 67 -1.47 -2.97 -9.08
C PRO A 67 -2.88 -2.32 -8.97
N LEU A 68 -3.96 -3.10 -9.11
CA LEU A 68 -5.35 -2.64 -9.13
C LEU A 68 -5.96 -2.42 -7.72
N GLY A 69 -5.20 -1.87 -6.77
CA GLY A 69 -5.70 -1.58 -5.42
C GLY A 69 -4.62 -1.67 -4.34
N GLY A 70 -5.03 -1.91 -3.10
CA GLY A 70 -4.17 -2.13 -1.95
C GLY A 70 -5.00 -2.60 -0.75
N PHE A 71 -4.34 -3.02 0.32
CA PHE A 71 -5.01 -3.33 1.57
C PHE A 71 -4.14 -3.03 2.79
N CYS A 72 -4.78 -2.61 3.87
CA CYS A 72 -4.20 -2.37 5.18
C CYS A 72 -4.89 -3.27 6.22
N ASP A 73 -4.17 -4.26 6.75
CA ASP A 73 -4.65 -5.16 7.81
C ASP A 73 -4.34 -4.53 9.16
N ILE A 74 -5.38 -3.99 9.79
CA ILE A 74 -5.32 -3.31 11.09
C ILE A 74 -5.87 -4.27 12.15
N ALA A 75 -5.09 -4.49 13.22
CA ALA A 75 -5.55 -5.27 14.36
C ALA A 75 -6.61 -4.47 15.13
N GLY A 76 -7.85 -4.92 15.00
CA GLY A 76 -9.05 -4.38 15.63
C GLY A 76 -10.20 -5.35 15.45
#